data_AF-A0A2A9GYX9-F1
#
_entry.id   AF-A0A2A9GYX9-F1
#
_cell.length_a   1.000
_cell.length_b   1.000
_cell.length_c   1.000
_cell.angle_alpha   90.00
_cell.angle_beta   90.00
_cell.angle_gamma   90.00
#
_symmetry.space_group_name_H-M   'P 1'
#
loop_
_entity.id
_entity.type
_entity.pdbx_description
1 polymer ?
#
loop_
_entity_poly.entity_id
_entity_poly.type
_entity_poly.pdbx_seq_one_letter_code
_entity_poly.pdbx_strand_id
1 'polypeptide(L)'
;MAENKTRPTDADVGDFVAGLSARRRDEAERLIEVMTEISGEPPVLWEPSIIGFGKVHYRYESGRTGEMPASSFSPRKASLTIYLPEGFDRYADLLDRLGKHRTSVSCLYLNNLDDANPGTLRELLTRSWWHHQKPERKPTTVAEYVATIPEAARPHFDELRVLAREALPEAGEELGYGILGYRMPDSKGRAYISGWRDHVAIYPIPRDEELAAELAPFQQGKGTLWFALTEPLPAELIRRTLRALLGGGVG
;
A
#
# COMPACT_ATOMS: atom_id res chain seq x y z
N MET A 1 11.57 -23.56 1.40
CA MET A 1 10.56 -22.48 1.41
C MET A 1 9.62 -22.74 2.56
N ALA A 2 9.58 -21.89 3.59
CA ALA A 2 8.65 -22.10 4.70
C ALA A 2 7.22 -21.88 4.18
N GLU A 3 6.40 -22.92 4.27
CA GLU A 3 5.02 -22.93 3.82
C GLU A 3 4.17 -21.93 4.64
N ASN A 4 3.22 -21.23 4.01
CA ASN A 4 2.34 -20.31 4.74
C ASN A 4 1.49 -21.11 5.74
N LYS A 5 1.73 -20.92 7.03
CA LYS A 5 1.05 -21.65 8.12
C LYS A 5 -0.38 -21.20 8.35
N THR A 6 -0.73 -20.00 7.90
CA THR A 6 -2.09 -19.46 8.06
C THR A 6 -2.89 -19.81 6.83
N ARG A 7 -3.79 -20.79 6.97
CA ARG A 7 -4.65 -21.30 5.90
C ARG A 7 -6.09 -21.37 6.39
N PRO A 8 -7.08 -21.07 5.54
CA PRO A 8 -8.48 -21.25 5.90
C PRO A 8 -8.75 -22.74 6.06
N THR A 9 -9.71 -23.08 6.90
CA THR A 9 -10.16 -24.44 7.17
C THR A 9 -11.66 -24.55 6.91
N ASP A 10 -12.12 -25.78 6.71
CA ASP A 10 -13.56 -26.11 6.63
C ASP A 10 -14.17 -26.39 8.02
N ALA A 11 -13.41 -26.14 9.10
CA ALA A 11 -13.88 -26.37 10.47
C ALA A 11 -14.88 -25.30 10.89
N ASP A 12 -15.91 -25.72 11.62
CA ASP A 12 -16.94 -24.82 12.12
C ASP A 12 -16.41 -23.88 13.20
N VAL A 13 -16.65 -22.58 13.03
CA VAL A 13 -16.21 -21.55 13.98
C VAL A 13 -16.97 -21.67 15.30
N GLY A 14 -18.26 -22.03 15.26
CA GLY A 14 -19.09 -22.23 16.44
C GLY A 14 -18.58 -23.37 17.31
N ASP A 15 -18.25 -24.52 16.71
CA ASP A 15 -17.66 -25.66 17.41
C ASP A 15 -16.30 -25.30 18.04
N PHE A 16 -15.45 -24.58 17.30
CA PHE A 16 -14.18 -24.08 17.83
C PHE A 16 -14.37 -23.16 19.04
N VAL A 17 -15.30 -22.20 18.94
CA VAL A 17 -15.64 -21.25 20.01
C VAL A 17 -16.28 -21.96 21.21
N ALA A 18 -17.12 -22.96 20.98
CA ALA A 18 -17.69 -23.80 22.03
C ALA A 18 -16.61 -24.58 22.80
N GLY A 19 -15.50 -24.93 22.16
CA GLY A 19 -14.34 -25.56 22.83
C GLY A 19 -13.55 -24.65 23.77
N LEU A 20 -13.79 -23.32 23.76
CA LEU A 20 -13.07 -22.36 24.59
C LEU A 20 -13.58 -22.35 26.04
N SER A 21 -12.73 -21.85 26.95
CA SER A 21 -13.18 -21.49 28.32
C SER A 21 -14.32 -20.48 28.27
N ALA A 22 -15.25 -20.51 29.24
CA ALA A 22 -16.41 -19.62 29.29
C ALA A 22 -16.09 -18.15 29.00
N ARG A 23 -15.02 -17.60 29.60
CA ARG A 23 -14.59 -16.22 29.34
C ARG A 23 -14.16 -15.99 27.88
N ARG A 24 -13.27 -16.83 27.35
CA ARG A 24 -12.80 -16.71 25.96
C ARG A 24 -13.90 -16.96 24.93
N ARG A 25 -14.91 -17.75 25.29
CA ARG A 25 -16.10 -17.95 24.47
C ARG A 25 -16.89 -16.64 24.35
N ASP A 26 -17.27 -16.04 25.48
CA ASP A 26 -17.98 -14.75 25.50
C ASP A 26 -17.21 -13.64 24.75
N GLU A 27 -15.90 -13.53 24.99
CA GLU A 27 -15.07 -12.53 24.31
C GLU A 27 -14.95 -12.78 22.80
N ALA A 28 -14.87 -14.05 22.38
CA ALA A 28 -14.82 -14.42 20.97
C ALA A 28 -16.16 -14.15 20.28
N GLU A 29 -17.29 -14.47 20.92
CA GLU A 29 -18.64 -14.21 20.40
C GLU A 29 -18.86 -12.71 20.20
N ARG A 30 -18.51 -11.87 21.20
CA ARG A 30 -18.58 -10.40 21.11
C ARG A 30 -17.70 -9.83 19.99
N LEU A 31 -16.49 -10.35 19.80
CA LEU A 31 -15.63 -9.92 18.70
C LEU A 31 -16.16 -10.39 17.35
N ILE A 32 -16.68 -11.62 17.25
CA ILE A 32 -17.29 -12.13 16.03
C ILE A 32 -18.43 -11.22 15.60
N GLU A 33 -19.33 -10.88 16.52
CA GLU A 33 -20.45 -9.98 16.24
C GLU A 33 -19.95 -8.63 15.69
N VAL A 34 -19.09 -7.93 16.44
CA VAL A 34 -18.57 -6.62 16.03
C VAL A 34 -17.83 -6.68 14.69
N MET A 35 -16.98 -7.68 14.49
CA MET A 35 -16.19 -7.80 13.25
C MET A 35 -17.06 -8.23 12.07
N THR A 36 -18.12 -9.03 12.28
CA THR A 36 -19.12 -9.37 11.25
C THR A 36 -19.90 -8.12 10.84
N GLU A 37 -20.34 -7.29 11.79
CA GLU A 37 -21.03 -6.03 11.50
C GLU A 37 -20.16 -5.04 10.72
N ILE A 38 -18.88 -4.91 11.08
CA ILE A 38 -17.94 -4.02 10.40
C ILE A 38 -17.64 -4.51 8.98
N SER A 39 -17.42 -5.83 8.84
CA SER A 39 -16.94 -6.40 7.58
C SER A 39 -18.04 -6.73 6.58
N GLY A 40 -19.22 -7.11 7.07
CA GLY A 40 -20.25 -7.77 6.26
C GLY A 40 -19.90 -9.22 5.87
N GLU A 41 -18.80 -9.78 6.40
CA GLU A 41 -18.28 -11.10 6.05
C GLU A 41 -18.54 -12.11 7.18
N PRO A 42 -18.82 -13.38 6.86
CA PRO A 42 -18.90 -14.43 7.88
C PRO A 42 -17.50 -14.75 8.45
N PRO A 43 -17.41 -15.18 9.72
CA PRO A 43 -16.15 -15.64 10.29
C PRO A 43 -15.72 -16.97 9.65
N VAL A 44 -14.42 -17.11 9.40
CA VAL A 44 -13.79 -18.36 8.94
C VAL A 44 -12.68 -18.73 9.92
N LEU A 45 -12.53 -20.03 10.23
CA LEU A 45 -11.42 -20.51 11.03
C LEU A 45 -10.18 -20.73 10.15
N TRP A 46 -9.06 -20.18 10.59
CA TRP A 46 -7.75 -20.32 9.97
C TRP A 46 -6.77 -20.98 10.95
N GLU A 47 -5.93 -21.87 10.44
CA GLU A 47 -4.92 -22.52 11.26
C GLU A 47 -3.88 -21.51 11.79
N PRO A 48 -3.40 -21.70 13.04
CA PRO A 48 -3.76 -22.79 13.97
C PRO A 48 -4.94 -22.48 14.91
N SER A 49 -5.48 -21.27 14.94
CA SER A 49 -6.56 -20.84 15.87
C SER A 49 -6.91 -19.36 15.66
N ILE A 50 -7.04 -18.95 14.40
CA ILE A 50 -7.34 -17.58 14.00
C ILE A 50 -8.76 -17.54 13.46
N ILE A 51 -9.59 -16.65 13.98
CA ILE A 51 -10.90 -16.35 13.41
C ILE A 51 -10.71 -15.13 12.52
N GLY A 52 -10.97 -15.29 11.22
CA GLY A 52 -10.71 -14.30 10.20
C GLY A 52 -11.97 -13.93 9.40
N PHE A 53 -11.97 -12.72 8.87
CA PHE A 53 -13.06 -12.13 8.10
C PHE A 53 -12.53 -11.62 6.76
N GLY A 54 -13.24 -11.93 5.68
CA GLY A 54 -12.80 -11.65 4.32
C GLY A 54 -11.45 -12.29 3.97
N LYS A 55 -10.92 -11.95 2.79
CA LYS A 55 -9.62 -12.41 2.31
C LYS A 55 -8.89 -11.28 1.59
N VAL A 56 -7.60 -11.13 1.85
CA VAL A 56 -6.69 -10.33 1.02
C VAL A 56 -5.60 -11.20 0.44
N HIS A 57 -5.25 -10.95 -0.82
CA HIS A 57 -4.12 -11.59 -1.48
C HIS A 57 -2.91 -10.65 -1.41
N TYR A 58 -1.83 -11.10 -0.78
CA TYR A 58 -0.59 -10.33 -0.72
C TYR A 58 0.40 -10.81 -1.78
N ARG A 59 1.23 -9.90 -2.28
CA ARG A 59 2.40 -10.21 -3.09
C ARG A 59 3.58 -9.37 -2.61
N TYR A 60 4.64 -10.03 -2.17
CA TYR A 60 5.89 -9.38 -1.81
C TYR A 60 6.78 -9.17 -3.05
N GLU A 61 7.71 -8.21 -2.96
CA GLU A 61 8.76 -7.97 -3.98
C GLU A 61 9.60 -9.22 -4.27
N SER A 62 9.78 -10.09 -3.27
CA SER A 62 10.45 -11.39 -3.42
C SER A 62 9.68 -12.41 -4.27
N GLY A 63 8.49 -12.06 -4.77
CA GLY A 63 7.60 -12.94 -5.52
C GLY A 63 6.74 -13.85 -4.66
N ARG A 64 6.92 -13.85 -3.33
CA ARG A 64 6.07 -14.62 -2.41
C ARG A 64 4.65 -14.06 -2.40
N THR A 65 3.67 -14.90 -2.72
CA THR A 65 2.25 -14.59 -2.64
C THR A 65 1.54 -15.45 -1.61
N GLY A 66 0.32 -15.07 -1.23
CA GLY A 66 -0.54 -15.88 -0.38
C GLY A 66 -1.83 -15.15 -0.02
N GLU A 67 -2.72 -15.88 0.65
CA GLU A 67 -3.94 -15.33 1.21
C GLU A 67 -3.78 -15.16 2.73
N MET A 68 -4.45 -14.14 3.26
CA MET A 68 -4.64 -13.95 4.68
C MET A 68 -6.01 -13.34 4.93
N PRO A 69 -6.60 -13.51 6.12
CA PRO A 69 -7.83 -12.82 6.46
C PRO A 69 -7.61 -11.30 6.44
N ALA A 70 -8.58 -10.57 5.91
CA ALA A 70 -8.52 -9.10 5.81
C ALA A 70 -8.59 -8.43 7.20
N SER A 71 -9.31 -9.05 8.12
CA SER A 71 -9.27 -8.74 9.55
C SER A 71 -9.38 -10.02 10.37
N SER A 72 -8.70 -10.11 11.51
CA SER A 72 -8.68 -11.36 12.29
C SER A 72 -8.28 -11.19 13.74
N PHE A 73 -8.60 -12.21 14.54
CA PHE A 73 -8.15 -12.34 15.93
C PHE A 73 -7.93 -13.81 16.32
N SER A 74 -7.28 -14.04 17.46
CA SER A 74 -7.05 -15.37 18.03
C SER A 74 -7.37 -15.36 19.52
N PRO A 75 -8.37 -16.14 19.99
CA PRO A 75 -8.80 -16.18 21.39
C PRO A 75 -7.90 -17.09 22.25
N ARG A 76 -6.59 -16.80 22.28
CA ARG A 76 -5.62 -17.64 22.98
C ARG A 76 -5.79 -17.56 24.50
N LYS A 77 -5.44 -18.63 25.21
CA LYS A 77 -5.51 -18.72 26.68
C LYS A 77 -4.77 -17.56 27.36
N ALA A 78 -3.54 -17.27 26.94
CA ALA A 78 -2.70 -16.23 27.56
C ALA A 78 -3.21 -14.81 27.30
N SER A 79 -3.64 -14.51 26.07
CA SER A 79 -4.13 -13.19 25.68
C SER A 79 -5.00 -13.30 24.43
N LEU A 80 -6.06 -12.49 24.39
CA LEU A 80 -6.80 -12.23 23.16
C LEU A 80 -5.89 -11.41 22.24
N THR A 81 -5.64 -11.90 21.03
CA THR A 81 -4.73 -11.26 20.08
C THR A 81 -5.52 -10.81 18.86
N ILE A 82 -5.55 -9.52 18.58
CA ILE A 82 -6.19 -8.93 17.40
C ILE A 82 -5.08 -8.53 16.43
N TYR A 83 -5.22 -8.86 15.15
CA TYR A 83 -4.18 -8.62 14.14
C TYR A 83 -4.56 -7.42 13.26
N LEU A 84 -3.70 -6.41 13.23
CA LEU A 84 -3.78 -5.22 12.38
C LEU A 84 -2.53 -5.21 11.48
N PRO A 85 -2.61 -5.78 10.25
CA PRO A 85 -1.45 -5.98 9.37
C PRO A 85 -0.63 -4.71 9.07
N GLU A 86 -1.28 -3.54 9.10
CA GLU A 86 -0.73 -2.21 8.86
C GLU A 86 0.00 -1.60 10.07
N GLY A 87 -0.01 -2.28 11.21
CA GLY A 87 0.59 -1.80 12.46
C GLY A 87 -0.19 -0.66 13.10
N PHE A 88 0.50 0.15 13.92
CA PHE A 88 -0.15 1.08 14.85
C PHE A 88 0.21 2.56 14.67
N ASP A 89 1.10 2.90 13.74
CA ASP A 89 1.61 4.27 13.54
C ASP A 89 0.49 5.30 13.34
N ARG A 90 -0.62 4.88 12.73
CA ARG A 90 -1.81 5.71 12.42
C ARG A 90 -2.90 5.68 13.50
N TYR A 91 -2.67 4.99 14.61
CA TYR A 91 -3.68 4.72 15.65
C TYR A 91 -3.24 5.16 17.04
N ALA A 92 -2.19 5.99 17.16
CA ALA A 92 -1.66 6.44 18.45
C ALA A 92 -2.75 7.04 19.35
N ASP A 93 -3.62 7.90 18.80
CA ASP A 93 -4.73 8.53 19.52
C ASP A 93 -5.76 7.51 20.05
N LEU A 94 -6.03 6.45 19.27
CA LEU A 94 -6.94 5.40 19.67
C LEU A 94 -6.32 4.50 20.73
N LEU A 95 -5.02 4.17 20.62
CA LEU A 95 -4.33 3.37 21.61
C LEU A 95 -4.30 4.04 22.99
N ASP A 96 -4.08 5.35 23.04
CA ASP A 96 -4.11 6.13 24.30
C ASP A 96 -5.47 6.05 25.01
N ARG A 97 -6.55 5.97 24.23
CA ARG A 97 -7.94 5.89 24.73
C ARG A 97 -8.44 4.46 24.89
N LEU A 98 -7.71 3.47 24.37
CA LEU A 98 -8.18 2.10 24.29
C LEU A 98 -8.30 1.47 25.67
N GLY A 99 -7.39 1.77 26.61
CA GLY A 99 -7.34 1.11 27.92
C GLY A 99 -6.12 0.22 28.05
N LYS A 100 -6.17 -0.82 28.88
CA LYS A 100 -4.99 -1.66 29.18
C LYS A 100 -4.72 -2.63 28.03
N HIS A 101 -3.61 -2.43 27.35
CA HIS A 101 -3.24 -3.26 26.21
C HIS A 101 -1.71 -3.40 26.08
N ARG A 102 -1.28 -4.30 25.20
CA ARG A 102 0.11 -4.35 24.70
C ARG A 102 0.07 -4.46 23.19
N THR A 103 1.08 -3.92 22.51
CA THR A 103 1.24 -4.07 21.06
C THR A 103 2.59 -4.71 20.73
N SER A 104 2.68 -5.30 19.53
CA SER A 104 3.94 -5.56 18.84
C SER A 104 3.89 -4.88 17.46
N VAL A 105 4.49 -5.47 16.42
CA VAL A 105 4.50 -4.91 15.06
C VAL A 105 3.07 -4.77 14.50
N SER A 106 2.26 -5.82 14.61
CA SER A 106 0.90 -5.90 14.03
C SER A 106 -0.11 -6.58 14.96
N CYS A 107 0.30 -6.93 16.18
CA CYS A 107 -0.56 -7.64 17.12
C CYS A 107 -0.94 -6.72 18.27
N LEU A 108 -2.24 -6.59 18.52
CA LEU A 108 -2.82 -5.99 19.71
C LEU A 108 -3.18 -7.11 20.70
N TYR A 109 -2.62 -7.06 21.90
CA TYR A 109 -2.86 -8.03 22.96
C TYR A 109 -3.72 -7.43 24.06
N LEU A 110 -4.84 -8.08 24.34
CA LEU A 110 -5.71 -7.81 25.49
C LEU A 110 -5.68 -9.02 26.42
N ASN A 111 -5.54 -8.83 27.74
CA ASN A 111 -5.64 -9.96 28.66
C ASN A 111 -7.11 -10.37 28.78
N ASN A 112 -8.00 -9.39 28.89
CA ASN A 112 -9.45 -9.50 28.82
C ASN A 112 -10.01 -8.51 27.80
N LEU A 113 -11.12 -8.83 27.14
CA LEU A 113 -11.76 -7.90 26.21
C LEU A 113 -12.17 -6.59 26.90
N ASP A 114 -12.62 -6.66 28.16
CA ASP A 114 -13.04 -5.50 28.96
C ASP A 114 -11.87 -4.63 29.44
N ASP A 115 -10.62 -5.04 29.20
CA ASP A 115 -9.47 -4.15 29.37
C ASP A 115 -9.49 -3.01 28.33
N ALA A 116 -10.26 -3.17 27.25
CA ALA A 116 -10.45 -2.19 26.20
C ALA A 116 -11.81 -1.47 26.28
N ASN A 117 -11.80 -0.16 26.04
CA ASN A 117 -13.00 0.63 25.83
C ASN A 117 -13.71 0.13 24.55
N PRO A 118 -14.97 -0.34 24.64
CA PRO A 118 -15.65 -0.97 23.50
C PRO A 118 -15.81 -0.05 22.28
N GLY A 119 -16.11 1.24 22.51
CA GLY A 119 -16.27 2.22 21.44
C GLY A 119 -14.96 2.48 20.69
N THR A 120 -13.86 2.61 21.45
CA THR A 120 -12.52 2.84 20.88
C THR A 120 -12.02 1.60 20.15
N LEU A 121 -12.28 0.40 20.67
CA LEU A 121 -11.95 -0.85 19.99
C LEU A 121 -12.73 -1.01 18.67
N ARG A 122 -14.04 -0.72 18.68
CA ARG A 122 -14.86 -0.74 17.45
C ARG A 122 -14.34 0.24 16.41
N GLU A 123 -13.99 1.45 16.84
CA GLU A 123 -13.42 2.48 15.96
C GLU A 123 -12.09 2.01 15.35
N LEU A 124 -11.20 1.42 16.16
CA LEU A 124 -9.94 0.85 15.70
C LEU A 124 -10.16 -0.25 14.66
N LEU A 125 -11.02 -1.23 14.96
CA LEU A 125 -11.36 -2.33 14.05
C LEU A 125 -11.97 -1.82 12.73
N THR A 126 -12.81 -0.80 12.82
CA THR A 126 -13.46 -0.18 11.66
C THR A 126 -12.44 0.53 10.77
N ARG A 127 -11.57 1.37 11.36
CA ARG A 127 -10.52 2.07 10.60
C ARG A 127 -9.53 1.09 9.99
N SER A 128 -9.21 -0.01 10.67
CA SER A 128 -8.33 -1.06 10.14
C SER A 128 -8.96 -1.80 8.96
N TRP A 129 -10.23 -2.21 9.08
CA TRP A 129 -10.97 -2.84 7.98
C TRP A 129 -10.98 -1.98 6.72
N TRP A 130 -11.40 -0.72 6.83
CA TRP A 130 -11.47 0.19 5.67
C TRP A 130 -10.11 0.60 5.13
N HIS A 131 -9.03 0.42 5.88
CA HIS A 131 -7.68 0.61 5.37
C HIS A 131 -7.33 -0.47 4.33
N HIS A 132 -7.69 -1.74 4.59
CA HIS A 132 -7.41 -2.89 3.72
C HIS A 132 -8.47 -3.12 2.64
N GLN A 133 -9.70 -2.65 2.84
CA GLN A 133 -10.76 -2.75 1.83
C GLN A 133 -10.70 -1.66 0.77
N LYS A 134 -9.74 -0.73 0.83
CA LYS A 134 -9.43 0.09 -0.35
C LYS A 134 -8.84 -0.86 -1.38
N PRO A 135 -9.54 -1.17 -2.49
CA PRO A 135 -8.92 -1.99 -3.50
C PRO A 135 -7.62 -1.31 -3.91
N GLU A 136 -6.54 -2.08 -4.07
CA GLU A 136 -5.42 -1.71 -4.93
C GLU A 136 -5.93 -1.63 -6.38
N ARG A 137 -6.93 -0.78 -6.62
CA ARG A 137 -7.39 -0.48 -7.95
C ARG A 137 -6.26 0.30 -8.55
N LYS A 138 -5.55 -0.35 -9.47
CA LYS A 138 -4.58 0.33 -10.32
C LYS A 138 -5.25 1.59 -10.87
N PRO A 139 -4.59 2.76 -10.78
CA PRO A 139 -5.13 3.97 -11.36
C PRO A 139 -5.57 3.68 -12.80
N THR A 140 -6.75 4.16 -13.17
CA THR A 140 -7.21 4.07 -14.57
C THR A 140 -7.19 5.43 -15.26
N THR A 141 -6.94 6.50 -14.50
CA THR A 141 -6.81 7.86 -15.01
C THR A 141 -5.53 8.53 -14.47
N VAL A 142 -5.08 9.59 -15.16
CA VAL A 142 -3.96 10.41 -14.69
C VAL A 142 -4.27 11.03 -13.32
N ALA A 143 -5.48 11.54 -13.11
CA ALA A 143 -5.88 12.14 -11.83
C ALA A 143 -5.80 11.13 -10.68
N GLU A 144 -6.25 9.89 -10.91
CA GLU A 144 -6.13 8.81 -9.94
C GLU A 144 -4.67 8.48 -9.65
N TYR A 145 -3.82 8.40 -10.67
CA TYR A 145 -2.39 8.12 -10.50
C TYR A 145 -1.70 9.20 -9.66
N VAL A 146 -1.94 10.47 -9.97
CA VAL A 146 -1.38 11.61 -9.23
C VAL A 146 -1.83 11.59 -7.75
N ALA A 147 -3.04 11.12 -7.47
CA ALA A 147 -3.54 10.95 -6.10
C ALA A 147 -2.85 9.80 -5.33
N THR A 148 -2.16 8.88 -6.02
CA THR A 148 -1.38 7.80 -5.39
C THR A 148 0.06 8.20 -5.05
N ILE A 149 0.53 9.37 -5.50
CA ILE A 149 1.90 9.82 -5.23
C ILE A 149 2.08 10.00 -3.72
N PRO A 150 3.15 9.43 -3.12
CA PRO A 150 3.44 9.59 -1.70
C PRO A 150 3.53 11.06 -1.31
N GLU A 151 3.01 11.41 -0.13
CA GLU A 151 3.02 12.78 0.38
C GLU A 151 4.43 13.40 0.37
N ALA A 152 5.44 12.63 0.76
CA ALA A 152 6.84 13.04 0.77
C ALA A 152 7.37 13.43 -0.63
N ALA A 153 6.91 12.78 -1.70
CA ALA A 153 7.35 13.06 -3.06
C ALA A 153 6.49 14.08 -3.80
N ARG A 154 5.38 14.52 -3.19
CA ARG A 154 4.44 15.38 -3.89
C ARG A 154 5.05 16.70 -4.39
N PRO A 155 5.90 17.40 -3.63
CA PRO A 155 6.57 18.61 -4.11
C PRO A 155 7.41 18.36 -5.37
N HIS A 156 8.32 17.38 -5.33
CA HIS A 156 9.18 17.05 -6.48
C HIS A 156 8.40 16.50 -7.67
N PHE A 157 7.36 15.70 -7.43
CA PHE A 157 6.55 15.15 -8.52
C PHE A 157 5.75 16.25 -9.23
N ASP A 158 5.16 17.19 -8.47
CA ASP A 158 4.43 18.31 -9.05
C ASP A 158 5.37 19.24 -9.84
N GLU A 159 6.57 19.51 -9.33
CA GLU A 159 7.61 20.26 -10.06
C GLU A 159 8.02 19.53 -11.35
N LEU A 160 8.31 18.23 -11.28
CA LEU A 160 8.65 17.42 -12.45
C LEU A 160 7.53 17.43 -13.50
N ARG A 161 6.26 17.37 -13.06
CA ARG A 161 5.09 17.45 -13.96
C ARG A 161 4.96 18.82 -14.61
N VAL A 162 5.27 19.91 -13.90
CA VAL A 162 5.34 21.27 -14.48
C VAL A 162 6.44 21.33 -15.53
N LEU A 163 7.65 20.89 -15.20
CA LEU A 163 8.79 20.87 -16.13
C LEU A 163 8.47 20.07 -17.40
N ALA A 164 7.76 18.94 -17.27
CA ALA A 164 7.34 18.14 -18.40
C ALA A 164 6.34 18.85 -19.31
N ARG A 165 5.34 19.53 -18.75
CA ARG A 165 4.38 20.33 -19.52
C ARG A 165 5.03 21.52 -20.22
N GLU A 166 5.98 22.18 -19.56
CA GLU A 166 6.75 23.27 -20.17
C GLU A 166 7.67 22.78 -21.29
N ALA A 167 8.31 21.62 -21.10
CA ALA A 167 9.19 21.04 -22.09
C ALA A 167 8.42 20.50 -23.31
N LEU A 168 7.17 20.08 -23.11
CA LEU A 168 6.35 19.33 -24.06
C LEU A 168 4.92 19.90 -24.16
N PRO A 169 4.73 21.16 -24.58
CA PRO A 169 3.44 21.84 -24.53
C PRO A 169 2.36 21.20 -25.42
N GLU A 170 2.76 20.46 -26.45
CA GLU A 170 1.87 19.79 -27.41
C GLU A 170 1.62 18.31 -27.07
N ALA A 171 2.27 17.77 -26.04
CA ALA A 171 2.10 16.38 -25.65
C ALA A 171 0.82 16.20 -24.81
N GLY A 172 0.04 15.18 -25.15
CA GLY A 172 -1.06 14.73 -24.31
C GLY A 172 -0.55 13.93 -23.11
N GLU A 173 -1.12 14.19 -21.92
CA GLU A 173 -0.95 13.33 -20.75
C GLU A 173 -1.82 12.09 -20.86
N GLU A 174 -1.24 10.95 -20.55
CA GLU A 174 -1.96 9.68 -20.52
C GLU A 174 -1.42 8.78 -19.41
N LEU A 175 -2.21 7.76 -19.06
CA LEU A 175 -1.73 6.72 -18.16
C LEU A 175 -1.20 5.54 -18.98
N GLY A 176 0.09 5.25 -18.86
CA GLY A 176 0.77 4.13 -19.53
C GLY A 176 1.65 3.39 -18.55
N TYR A 177 1.65 2.05 -18.60
CA TYR A 177 2.43 1.22 -17.67
C TYR A 177 2.15 1.50 -16.17
N GLY A 178 0.98 2.07 -15.85
CA GLY A 178 0.62 2.44 -14.48
C GLY A 178 1.26 3.73 -13.97
N ILE A 179 1.88 4.53 -14.84
CA ILE A 179 2.52 5.82 -14.52
C ILE A 179 2.13 6.90 -15.52
N LEU A 180 2.45 8.15 -15.22
CA LEU A 180 2.12 9.30 -16.06
C LEU A 180 3.03 9.33 -17.30
N GLY A 181 2.41 9.20 -18.48
CA GLY A 181 3.07 9.29 -19.78
C GLY A 181 2.73 10.57 -20.54
N TYR A 182 3.64 10.95 -21.43
CA TYR A 182 3.53 12.05 -22.38
C TYR A 182 3.73 11.51 -23.79
N ARG A 183 2.81 11.88 -24.68
CA ARG A 183 2.76 11.41 -26.06
C ARG A 183 2.44 12.56 -27.00
N MET A 184 3.24 12.72 -28.06
CA MET A 184 2.86 13.59 -29.19
C MET A 184 1.88 12.86 -30.11
N PRO A 185 0.91 13.56 -30.72
CA PRO A 185 -0.01 12.98 -31.70
C PRO A 185 0.70 12.26 -32.87
N ASP A 186 1.77 12.86 -33.39
CA ASP A 186 2.45 12.41 -34.62
C ASP A 186 3.83 11.75 -34.38
N SER A 187 4.18 11.43 -33.13
CA SER A 187 5.48 10.81 -32.79
C SER A 187 5.31 9.44 -32.16
N LYS A 188 6.26 8.54 -32.45
CA LYS A 188 6.44 7.28 -31.71
C LYS A 188 7.16 7.48 -30.37
N GLY A 189 7.77 8.65 -30.15
CA GLY A 189 8.42 9.00 -28.90
C GLY A 189 7.45 8.99 -27.72
N ARG A 190 7.94 8.61 -26.55
CA ARG A 190 7.19 8.57 -25.29
C ARG A 190 8.13 8.96 -24.16
N ALA A 191 7.63 9.78 -23.24
CA ALA A 191 8.28 10.04 -21.97
C ALA A 191 7.32 9.66 -20.85
N TYR A 192 7.83 9.14 -19.74
CA TYR A 192 7.05 8.82 -18.55
C TYR A 192 7.72 9.39 -17.32
N ILE A 193 6.91 9.81 -16.35
CA ILE A 193 7.38 10.26 -15.04
C ILE A 193 6.67 9.49 -13.93
N SER A 194 7.37 9.27 -12.82
CA SER A 194 6.79 8.64 -11.64
C SER A 194 7.30 9.23 -10.32
N GLY A 195 6.54 9.05 -9.24
CA GLY A 195 6.91 9.47 -7.89
C GLY A 195 6.86 8.31 -6.90
N TRP A 196 7.91 8.19 -6.09
CA TRP A 196 8.14 7.11 -5.12
C TRP A 196 8.39 7.68 -3.72
N ARG A 197 8.66 6.86 -2.71
CA ARG A 197 8.81 7.36 -1.33
C ARG A 197 10.07 8.21 -1.12
N ASP A 198 11.10 8.02 -1.94
CA ASP A 198 12.45 8.56 -1.76
C ASP A 198 13.02 9.22 -3.03
N HIS A 199 12.35 9.10 -4.18
CA HIS A 199 12.75 9.73 -5.43
C HIS A 199 11.57 10.01 -6.38
N VAL A 200 11.82 10.84 -7.39
CA VAL A 200 11.02 10.89 -8.63
C VAL A 200 11.86 10.36 -9.79
N ALA A 201 11.20 9.89 -10.85
CA ALA A 201 11.90 9.24 -11.96
C ALA A 201 11.37 9.64 -13.34
N ILE A 202 12.25 9.54 -14.34
CA ILE A 202 11.96 9.72 -15.77
C ILE A 202 12.32 8.45 -16.54
N TYR A 203 11.50 8.10 -17.54
CA TYR A 203 11.69 6.96 -18.43
C TYR A 203 11.30 7.28 -19.88
N PRO A 204 11.94 6.63 -20.88
CA PRO A 204 13.23 5.95 -20.76
C PRO A 204 14.37 6.98 -20.64
N ILE A 205 15.63 6.52 -20.73
CA ILE A 205 16.79 7.40 -20.93
C ILE A 205 16.89 7.71 -22.44
N PRO A 206 17.02 8.98 -22.87
CA PRO A 206 17.18 9.31 -24.28
C PRO A 206 18.49 8.75 -24.84
N ARG A 207 18.47 8.37 -26.12
CA ARG A 207 19.67 7.96 -26.86
C ARG A 207 20.37 9.19 -27.44
N ASP A 208 20.80 10.06 -26.55
CA ASP A 208 21.45 11.33 -26.87
C ASP A 208 22.85 11.33 -26.23
N GLU A 209 23.89 11.37 -27.07
CA GLU A 209 25.29 11.31 -26.62
C GLU A 209 25.71 12.58 -25.88
N GLU A 210 25.13 13.73 -26.20
CA GLU A 210 25.43 15.00 -25.52
C GLU A 210 24.88 15.01 -24.09
N LEU A 211 23.73 14.36 -23.88
CA LEU A 211 23.12 14.24 -22.55
C LEU A 211 23.70 13.10 -21.71
N ALA A 212 24.34 12.11 -22.33
CA ALA A 212 24.75 10.88 -21.65
C ALA A 212 25.65 11.15 -20.42
N ALA A 213 26.62 12.07 -20.54
CA ALA A 213 27.53 12.40 -19.45
C ALA A 213 26.83 13.12 -18.29
N GLU A 214 25.90 14.04 -18.60
CA GLU A 214 25.13 14.79 -17.60
C GLU A 214 24.09 13.89 -16.89
N LEU A 215 23.58 12.87 -17.59
CA LEU A 215 22.58 11.94 -17.07
C LEU A 215 23.17 10.79 -16.26
N ALA A 216 24.45 10.46 -16.46
CA ALA A 216 25.12 9.34 -15.79
C ALA A 216 24.96 9.32 -14.25
N PRO A 217 25.02 10.44 -13.51
CA PRO A 217 24.83 10.44 -12.07
C PRO A 217 23.41 10.03 -11.63
N PHE A 218 22.41 10.27 -12.47
CA PHE A 218 21.00 9.99 -12.17
C PHE A 218 20.56 8.62 -12.69
N GLN A 219 21.37 7.97 -13.54
CA GLN A 219 21.00 6.71 -14.16
C GLN A 219 20.93 5.56 -13.16
N GLN A 220 19.78 4.87 -13.13
CA GLN A 220 19.54 3.68 -12.33
C GLN A 220 19.10 2.53 -13.24
N GLY A 221 20.01 1.58 -13.46
CA GLY A 221 19.79 0.48 -14.41
C GLY A 221 19.78 0.93 -15.88
N LYS A 222 19.06 0.20 -16.73
CA LYS A 222 19.17 0.34 -18.19
C LYS A 222 18.26 1.40 -18.82
N GLY A 223 17.34 2.01 -18.09
CA GLY A 223 16.30 2.85 -18.69
C GLY A 223 15.59 3.81 -17.75
N THR A 224 16.21 4.15 -16.63
CA THR A 224 15.60 4.99 -15.60
C THR A 224 16.56 6.07 -15.14
N LEU A 225 16.06 7.28 -14.96
CA LEU A 225 16.73 8.36 -14.25
C LEU A 225 16.04 8.57 -12.91
N TRP A 226 16.77 8.54 -11.79
CA TRP A 226 16.27 8.82 -10.45
C TRP A 226 16.78 10.18 -9.96
N PHE A 227 15.87 10.95 -9.38
CA PHE A 227 16.16 12.21 -8.72
C PHE A 227 15.69 12.09 -7.27
N ALA A 228 16.65 12.09 -6.34
CA ALA A 228 16.38 11.93 -4.91
C ALA A 228 15.57 13.11 -4.38
N LEU A 229 14.65 12.86 -3.45
CA LEU A 229 13.84 13.92 -2.82
C LEU A 229 14.68 14.84 -1.90
N THR A 230 15.91 14.46 -1.60
CA THR A 230 16.85 15.23 -0.76
C THR A 230 17.59 16.32 -1.52
N GLU A 231 17.50 16.33 -2.85
CA GLU A 231 18.19 17.30 -3.71
C GLU A 231 17.15 18.07 -4.57
N PRO A 232 17.46 19.32 -4.97
CA PRO A 232 16.63 20.04 -5.92
C PRO A 232 16.67 19.37 -7.30
N LEU A 233 15.57 19.46 -8.05
CA LEU A 233 15.54 18.92 -9.41
C LEU A 233 16.46 19.73 -10.34
N PRO A 234 17.31 19.08 -11.16
CA PRO A 234 18.11 19.76 -12.17
C PRO A 234 17.21 20.16 -13.36
N ALA A 235 16.43 21.22 -13.17
CA ALA A 235 15.31 21.59 -14.03
C ALA A 235 15.66 21.67 -15.52
N GLU A 236 16.79 22.29 -15.88
CA GLU A 236 17.18 22.44 -17.28
C GLU A 236 17.62 21.13 -17.93
N LEU A 237 18.34 20.28 -17.19
CA LEU A 237 18.70 18.94 -17.64
C LEU A 237 17.45 18.09 -17.88
N ILE A 238 16.46 18.18 -16.98
CA ILE A 238 15.17 17.50 -17.12
C ILE A 238 14.44 17.96 -18.38
N ARG A 239 14.35 19.28 -18.64
CA ARG A 239 13.67 19.79 -19.85
C ARG A 239 14.35 19.29 -21.13
N ARG A 240 15.69 19.34 -21.20
CA ARG A 240 16.46 18.82 -22.35
C ARG A 240 16.22 17.32 -22.54
N THR A 241 16.22 16.56 -21.45
CA THR A 241 15.96 15.10 -21.45
C THR A 241 14.57 14.79 -22.02
N LEU A 242 13.53 15.46 -21.53
CA LEU A 242 12.16 15.22 -21.96
C LEU A 242 11.94 15.57 -23.44
N ARG A 243 12.55 16.66 -23.92
CA ARG A 243 12.53 17.02 -25.35
C ARG A 243 13.21 15.96 -26.21
N ALA A 244 14.39 15.47 -25.81
CA ALA A 244 15.11 14.44 -26.54
C ALA A 244 14.29 13.14 -26.69
N LEU A 245 13.51 12.77 -25.66
CA LEU A 245 12.67 11.56 -25.67
C LEU A 245 11.52 11.59 -26.68
N LEU A 246 10.99 12.76 -27.02
CA LEU A 246 9.84 12.92 -27.93
C LEU A 246 10.24 13.45 -29.31
N GLY A 247 11.37 14.14 -29.41
CA GLY A 247 11.95 14.69 -30.64
C GLY A 247 12.90 13.73 -31.40
N GLY A 248 13.36 12.64 -30.79
CA GLY A 248 14.35 11.71 -31.35
C GLY A 248 13.85 10.74 -32.43
N GLY A 249 12.91 11.16 -33.28
CA GLY A 249 12.41 10.40 -34.42
C GLY A 249 13.15 10.69 -35.73
N VAL A 250 14.49 10.72 -35.71
CA VAL A 250 15.30 10.65 -36.95
C VAL A 250 16.45 9.69 -36.68
N GLY A 251 16.29 8.45 -37.11
CA GLY A 251 17.23 7.34 -36.94
C GLY A 251 16.59 6.03 -37.35
#